data_AF-A0A8T3X4B0-F1
#
_entry.id   AF-A0A8T3X4B0-F1
#
_cell.length_a   1.000
_cell.length_b   1.000
_cell.length_c   1.000
_cell.angle_alpha   90.00
_cell.angle_beta   90.00
_cell.angle_gamma   90.00
#
_symmetry.space_group_name_H-M   'P 1'
#
loop_
_entity.id
_entity.type
_entity.pdbx_description
1 polymer ?
#
loop_
_entity_poly.entity_id
_entity_poly.type
_entity_poly.pdbx_seq_one_letter_code
_entity_poly.pdbx_strand_id
1 'polypeptide(L)' 'MLPVCCGNQMKVKNEGIRFFEVECKKCGDVVYVKKPEDMIPQLIDD' A
#
# COMPACT_ATOMS: atom_id res chain seq x y z
N MET A 1 -8.45 -1.02 -3.50
CA MET A 1 -9.14 0.20 -2.99
C MET A 1 -8.25 0.82 -1.93
N LEU A 2 -7.87 2.10 -2.06
CA LEU A 2 -7.00 2.76 -1.09
C LEU A 2 -7.83 3.36 0.07
N PRO A 3 -7.28 3.38 1.31
CA PRO A 3 -7.97 3.94 2.47
C PRO A 3 -8.22 5.44 2.32
N VAL A 4 -9.22 5.94 3.05
CA VAL A 4 -9.58 7.36 3.12
C VAL A 4 -9.17 7.90 4.49
N CYS A 5 -8.47 9.02 4.50
CA CYS A 5 -8.06 9.73 5.71
C CYS A 5 -8.33 11.22 5.54
N CYS A 6 -8.84 11.86 6.60
CA CYS A 6 -9.25 13.28 6.60
C CYS A 6 -10.21 13.70 5.47
N GLY A 7 -11.07 12.79 5.02
CA GLY A 7 -12.03 13.03 3.93
C GLY A 7 -11.44 12.92 2.53
N ASN A 8 -10.17 12.57 2.38
CA ASN A 8 -9.49 12.38 1.10
C ASN A 8 -8.93 10.97 0.97
N GLN A 9 -8.89 10.45 -0.25
CA GLN A 9 -8.22 9.19 -0.52
C GLN A 9 -6.70 9.34 -0.29
N MET A 10 -6.12 8.42 0.47
CA MET A 10 -4.67 8.39 0.74
C MET A 10 -3.92 8.05 -0.54
N LYS A 11 -2.66 8.52 -0.64
CA LYS A 11 -1.82 8.30 -1.83
C LYS A 11 -0.72 7.31 -1.52
N VAL A 12 -0.41 6.43 -2.48
CA VAL A 12 0.74 5.52 -2.37
C VAL A 12 2.01 6.36 -2.36
N LYS A 13 2.81 6.18 -1.33
CA LYS A 13 4.13 6.81 -1.16
C LYS A 13 5.24 5.86 -1.57
N ASN A 14 5.09 4.58 -1.24
CA ASN A 14 6.05 3.55 -1.60
C ASN A 14 5.37 2.21 -1.88
N GLU A 15 5.92 1.45 -2.83
CA GLU A 15 5.41 0.14 -3.23
C GLU A 15 6.37 -0.95 -2.77
N GLY A 16 6.12 -1.52 -1.59
CA GLY A 16 6.87 -2.68 -1.12
C GLY A 16 6.45 -3.98 -1.82
N ILE A 17 7.20 -5.05 -1.55
CA ILE A 17 6.93 -6.38 -2.14
C ILE A 17 5.59 -6.95 -1.66
N ARG A 18 5.27 -6.79 -0.37
CA ARG A 18 4.05 -7.35 0.25
C ARG A 18 3.01 -6.30 0.64
N PHE A 19 3.39 -5.03 0.67
CA PHE A 19 2.54 -3.95 1.16
C PHE A 19 2.71 -2.68 0.31
N PHE A 20 1.65 -1.89 0.20
CA PHE A 20 1.70 -0.50 -0.22
C PHE A 20 1.83 0.40 1.02
N GLU A 21 2.86 1.24 1.06
CA GLU A 21 2.91 2.35 2.02
C GLU A 21 2.08 3.51 1.47
N VAL A 22 1.03 3.89 2.19
CA VAL A 22 0.12 4.97 1.81
C VAL A 22 0.14 6.08 2.84
N GLU A 23 0.23 7.31 2.37
CA GLU A 23 0.33 8.52 3.18
C GLU A 23 -0.89 9.43 2.96
N CYS A 24 -1.40 10.01 4.05
CA CYS A 24 -2.36 11.10 4.00
C CYS A 24 -1.63 12.44 3.89
N LYS A 25 -1.77 13.12 2.75
CA LYS A 25 -1.13 14.43 2.51
C LYS A 25 -1.65 15.57 3.39
N LYS A 26 -2.73 15.36 4.15
CA LYS A 26 -3.33 16.40 5.00
C LYS A 26 -2.78 16.38 6.43
N CYS A 27 -2.76 15.20 7.06
CA CYS A 27 -2.27 15.04 8.44
C CYS A 27 -0.87 14.42 8.53
N GLY A 28 -0.34 13.87 7.45
CA GLY A 28 0.96 13.19 7.44
C GLY A 28 0.91 11.74 7.95
N ASP A 29 -0.28 11.21 8.23
CA ASP A 29 -0.46 9.84 8.71
C ASP A 29 -0.07 8.81 7.63
N VAL A 30 0.52 7.69 8.04
CA VAL A 30 1.05 6.64 7.17
C VAL A 30 0.51 5.29 7.61
N VAL A 31 -0.06 4.54 6.65
CA VAL A 31 -0.56 3.18 6.88
C VAL A 31 -0.02 2.21 5.83
N TYR A 32 -0.04 0.91 6.15
CA TYR A 32 0.45 -0.15 5.28
C TYR A 32 -0.69 -1.04 4.82
N VAL A 33 -0.91 -1.13 3.50
CA VAL A 33 -1.99 -1.93 2.91
C VAL A 33 -1.39 -3.19 2.30
N LYS A 34 -1.78 -4.37 2.80
CA LYS A 34 -1.32 -5.67 2.27
C LYS A 34 -1.72 -5.82 0.80
N LYS A 35 -0.76 -6.19 -0.05
CA LYS A 35 -1.00 -6.55 -1.45
C LYS A 35 -1.78 -7.87 -1.52
N PRO A 36 -2.71 -8.04 -2.48
CA PRO A 36 -3.33 -9.34 -2.71
C PRO A 36 -2.25 -10.39 -3.02
N GLU A 37 -2.39 -11.59 -2.46
CA GLU A 37 -1.38 -12.66 -2.52
C GLU A 37 -1.09 -13.13 -3.95
N ASP A 38 -2.04 -12.96 -4.88
CA ASP A 38 -1.88 -13.27 -6.31
C ASP A 38 -0.82 -12.43 -7.04
N MET A 39 -0.29 -11.37 -6.43
CA MET A 39 0.78 -10.53 -7.01
C MET A 39 2.18 -10.86 -6.49
N ILE A 40 2.33 -11.85 -5.61
CA ILE A 40 3.66 -12.31 -5.20
C ILE A 40 4.14 -13.24 -6.32
N PRO A 41 5.15 -12.86 -7.13
CA PRO A 41 5.71 -13.80 -8.09
C PRO A 41 6.15 -15.03 -7.31
N GLN A 42 5.57 -16.19 -7.62
CA GLN A 42 6.09 -17.45 -7.12
C GLN A 42 7.53 -17.52 -7.62
N LEU A 43 8.51 -17.40 -6.72
CA LEU A 43 9.86 -17.86 -7.02
C LEU A 43 9.72 -19.35 -7.28
N ILE A 44 9.71 -19.72 -8.56
CA ILE A 44 9.97 -21.08 -8.97
C ILE A 44 11.50 -21.16 -8.89
N ASP A 45 12.02 -21.60 -7.76
CA ASP A 45 13.38 -22.13 -7.67
C ASP A 45 13.40 -23.43 -8.50
N ASP A 46 14.19 -23.44 -9.57
CA ASP A 46 14.55 -24.64 -10.37
C ASP A 46 15.72 -25.37 -9.71
#